data_AF-A0A7X6UB80-F1
#
_entry.id   AF-A0A7X6UB80-F1
#
_cell.length_a   1.000
_cell.length_b   1.000
_cell.length_c   1.000
_cell.angle_alpha   90.00
_cell.angle_beta   90.00
_cell.angle_gamma   90.00
#
_symmetry.space_group_name_H-M   'P 1'
#
loop_
_entity.id
_entity.type
_entity.pdbx_description
1 polymer ?
#
loop_
_entity_poly.entity_id
_entity_poly.type
_entity_poly.pdbx_seq_one_letter_code
_entity_poly.pdbx_strand_id
1 'polypeptide(L)'
;RERTVVGVHIARNAFIPVLTIIGIQMATMLGGVLVVEVVFAWPGLGRMVLDSVAARDYPVVQGAVLLIALIFLIVNFIVDLLYALIDPRIRLS
;
A
#
# COMPACT_ATOMS: atom_id res chain seq x y z
N ARG A 1 19.22 -31.14 8.39
CA ARG A 1 17.80 -31.18 8.82
C ARG A 1 17.42 -30.01 9.74
N GLU A 2 18.34 -29.39 10.49
CA GLU A 2 18.05 -28.22 11.34
C GLU A 2 17.91 -26.88 10.59
N ARG A 3 18.71 -26.64 9.54
CA ARG A 3 18.65 -25.40 8.73
C ARG A 3 17.28 -25.15 8.08
N THR A 4 16.52 -26.20 7.79
CA THR A 4 15.19 -26.11 7.19
C THR A 4 14.13 -25.64 8.21
N VAL A 5 14.31 -25.94 9.50
CA VAL A 5 13.33 -25.60 10.55
C VAL A 5 13.48 -24.15 11.00
N VAL A 6 14.73 -23.65 11.05
CA VAL A 6 15.05 -22.26 11.43
C VAL A 6 14.59 -21.27 10.35
N GLY A 7 14.79 -21.57 9.06
CA GLY A 7 14.26 -20.74 7.98
C GLY A 7 12.72 -20.65 7.97
N VAL A 8 12.05 -21.75 8.34
CA VAL A 8 10.58 -21.84 8.40
C VAL A 8 9.98 -21.05 9.58
N HIS A 9 10.64 -21.01 10.74
CA HIS A 9 10.18 -20.21 11.89
C HIS A 9 10.50 -18.73 11.76
N ILE A 10 11.68 -18.38 11.22
CA ILE A 10 12.09 -16.98 11.04
C ILE A 10 11.24 -16.30 9.97
N ALA A 11 10.94 -16.98 8.85
CA ALA A 11 10.06 -16.44 7.82
C ALA A 11 8.66 -16.14 8.39
N ARG A 12 8.03 -17.11 9.07
CA ARG A 12 6.71 -16.97 9.71
C ARG A 12 6.61 -15.76 10.66
N ASN A 13 7.68 -15.46 11.40
CA ASN A 13 7.72 -14.35 12.35
C ASN A 13 8.19 -13.01 11.72
N ALA A 14 8.85 -13.05 10.55
CA ALA A 14 9.25 -11.87 9.78
C ALA A 14 8.12 -11.34 8.88
N PHE A 15 7.14 -12.15 8.49
CA PHE A 15 6.03 -11.72 7.63
C PHE A 15 5.11 -10.66 8.25
N ILE A 16 4.80 -10.78 9.55
CA ILE A 16 3.96 -9.81 10.27
C ILE A 16 4.61 -8.41 10.28
N PRO A 17 5.88 -8.25 10.67
CA PRO A 17 6.51 -6.93 10.68
C PRO A 17 6.78 -6.39 9.26
N VAL A 18 7.08 -7.21 8.26
CA VAL A 18 7.33 -6.72 6.89
C VAL A 18 6.08 -6.11 6.26
N LEU A 19 4.92 -6.76 6.37
CA LEU A 19 3.65 -6.20 5.89
C LEU A 19 3.32 -4.89 6.60
N THR A 20 3.56 -4.84 7.91
CA THR A 20 3.33 -3.65 8.73
C THR A 20 4.24 -2.49 8.31
N ILE A 21 5.53 -2.77 8.03
CA ILE A 21 6.51 -1.77 7.59
C ILE A 21 6.14 -1.25 6.20
N ILE A 22 5.77 -2.11 5.26
CA ILE A 22 5.35 -1.70 3.91
C ILE A 22 4.11 -0.81 3.99
N GLY A 23 3.12 -1.18 4.80
CA GLY A 23 1.91 -0.37 5.02
C GLY A 23 2.22 1.01 5.60
N ILE A 24 3.09 1.08 6.62
CA ILE A 24 3.55 2.36 7.20
C ILE A 24 4.31 3.18 6.15
N GLN A 25 5.24 2.58 5.40
CA GLN A 25 6.05 3.29 4.41
C GLN A 25 5.16 3.88 3.31
N MET A 26 4.17 3.12 2.82
CA MET A 26 3.20 3.57 1.82
C MET A 26 2.32 4.70 2.35
N ALA A 27 1.83 4.62 3.60
CA ALA A 27 1.09 5.72 4.24
C ALA A 27 1.93 6.99 4.37
N THR A 28 3.23 6.83 4.69
CA THR A 28 4.18 7.96 4.79
C THR A 28 4.43 8.57 3.40
N MET A 29 4.56 7.75 2.36
CA MET A 29 4.74 8.22 0.98
C MET A 29 3.50 8.93 0.43
N LEU A 30 2.29 8.47 0.76
CA LEU A 30 1.05 9.16 0.43
C LEU A 30 1.00 10.58 1.02
N GLY A 31 1.41 10.75 2.27
CA GLY A 31 1.51 12.07 2.90
C GLY A 31 2.53 12.98 2.21
N GLY A 32 3.65 12.42 1.75
CA GLY A 32 4.67 13.14 0.99
C GLY A 32 4.25 13.50 -0.45
N VAL A 33 3.41 12.68 -1.08
CA VAL A 33 2.90 12.90 -2.45
C VAL A 33 2.12 14.21 -2.55
N LEU A 34 1.30 14.54 -1.55
CA LEU A 34 0.57 15.81 -1.50
C LEU A 34 1.51 17.02 -1.52
N VAL A 35 2.60 16.95 -0.76
CA VAL A 35 3.60 18.02 -0.70
C VAL A 35 4.26 18.19 -2.07
N VAL A 36 4.60 17.10 -2.74
CA VAL A 36 5.20 17.15 -4.08
C VAL A 36 4.22 17.71 -5.11
N GLU A 37 2.95 17.29 -5.10
CA GLU A 37 1.92 17.79 -6.03
C GLU A 37 1.66 19.30 -5.87
N VAL A 38 1.59 19.78 -4.64
CA VAL A 38 1.32 21.19 -4.34
C VAL A 38 2.55 22.07 -4.62
N VAL A 39 3.75 21.63 -4.19
CA VAL A 39 4.98 22.43 -4.31
C VAL A 39 5.48 22.49 -5.76
N PHE A 40 5.42 21.38 -6.50
CA PHE A 40 5.86 21.32 -7.90
C PHE A 40 4.76 21.62 -8.92
N ALA A 41 3.55 22.00 -8.46
CA ALA A 41 2.37 22.19 -9.29
C ALA A 41 2.07 21.00 -10.23
N TRP A 42 2.45 19.78 -9.83
CA TRP A 42 2.18 18.58 -10.61
C TRP A 42 0.68 18.28 -10.53
N PRO A 43 -0.04 18.17 -11.67
CA PRO A 43 -1.44 17.78 -11.65
C PRO A 43 -1.58 16.34 -11.14
N GLY A 44 -2.07 16.20 -9.92
CA GLY A 44 -2.26 14.92 -9.24
C GLY A 44 -3.58 14.85 -8.48
N LEU A 45 -3.93 13.64 -8.06
CA LEU A 45 -5.19 13.33 -7.39
C LEU A 45 -5.27 13.97 -6.00
N GLY A 46 -4.14 14.08 -5.30
CA GLY A 46 -4.08 14.62 -3.96
C GLY A 46 -4.45 16.11 -3.92
N ARG A 47 -3.93 16.91 -4.87
CA ARG A 47 -4.32 18.31 -5.05
C ARG A 47 -5.80 18.46 -5.41
N MET A 48 -6.33 17.62 -6.32
CA MET A 48 -7.76 17.62 -6.65
C MET A 48 -8.64 17.34 -5.42
N VAL A 49 -8.29 16.37 -4.58
CA VAL A 49 -9.04 16.09 -3.34
C VAL A 49 -9.01 17.30 -2.42
N LEU A 50 -7.85 17.94 -2.26
CA LEU A 50 -7.70 19.11 -1.38
C LEU A 50 -8.58 20.28 -1.84
N ASP A 51 -8.55 20.57 -3.14
CA ASP A 51 -9.36 21.63 -3.76
C ASP A 51 -10.86 21.32 -3.65
N SER A 52 -11.27 20.06 -3.84
CA SER A 52 -12.67 19.64 -3.68
C SER A 52 -13.15 19.64 -2.23
N VAL A 53 -12.28 19.34 -1.26
CA VAL A 53 -12.60 19.49 0.17
C VAL A 53 -12.83 20.97 0.51
N ALA A 54 -11.98 21.86 0.01
CA ALA A 54 -12.13 23.31 0.20
C ALA A 54 -13.40 23.85 -0.47
N ALA A 55 -13.74 23.36 -1.67
CA ALA A 55 -14.96 23.70 -2.39
C ALA A 55 -16.23 23.01 -1.86
N ARG A 56 -16.13 22.13 -0.84
CA ARG A 56 -17.20 21.27 -0.32
C ARG A 56 -17.89 20.40 -1.39
N ASP A 57 -17.14 20.01 -2.40
CA ASP A 57 -17.62 19.13 -3.46
C ASP A 57 -17.50 17.66 -3.04
N TYR A 58 -18.44 17.23 -2.20
CA TYR A 58 -18.47 15.88 -1.63
C TYR A 58 -18.45 14.73 -2.66
N PRO A 59 -19.17 14.81 -3.80
CA PRO A 59 -19.09 13.78 -4.85
C PRO A 59 -17.67 13.55 -5.39
N VAL A 60 -16.92 14.62 -5.64
CA VAL A 60 -15.55 14.50 -6.17
C VAL A 60 -14.61 13.94 -5.12
N VAL A 61 -14.73 14.38 -3.87
CA VAL A 61 -13.96 13.82 -2.74
C VAL A 61 -14.23 12.32 -2.59
N GLN A 62 -15.50 11.91 -2.61
CA GLN A 62 -15.87 10.51 -2.46
C GLN A 62 -15.35 9.66 -3.64
N GLY A 63 -15.45 10.16 -4.87
CA GLY A 63 -14.90 9.49 -6.05
C GLY A 63 -13.39 9.31 -5.97
N ALA A 64 -12.66 10.35 -5.54
CA ALA A 64 -11.22 10.27 -5.38
C ALA A 64 -10.79 9.32 -4.26
N VAL A 65 -11.49 9.32 -3.12
CA VAL A 65 -11.23 8.37 -2.02
C VAL A 65 -11.46 6.93 -2.48
N LEU A 66 -12.55 6.66 -3.20
CA LEU A 66 -12.82 5.33 -3.76
C LEU A 66 -11.75 4.88 -4.75
N LEU A 67 -11.29 5.78 -5.62
CA LEU A 67 -10.22 5.49 -6.57
C LEU A 67 -8.90 5.15 -5.85
N ILE A 68 -8.52 5.96 -4.85
CA ILE A 68 -7.31 5.73 -4.03
C ILE A 68 -7.43 4.40 -3.30
N ALA A 69 -8.58 4.10 -2.69
CA ALA A 69 -8.83 2.84 -2.00
C ALA A 69 -8.72 1.64 -2.95
N LEU A 70 -9.25 1.75 -4.17
CA LEU A 70 -9.17 0.71 -5.19
C LEU A 70 -7.72 0.47 -5.62
N ILE A 71 -6.94 1.53 -5.86
CA ILE A 71 -5.51 1.42 -6.18
C ILE A 71 -4.77 0.73 -5.02
N PHE A 72 -5.05 1.13 -3.77
CA PHE A 72 -4.47 0.50 -2.59
C PHE A 72 -4.79 -0.98 -2.50
N LEU A 73 -6.03 -1.36 -2.77
CA LEU A 73 -6.45 -2.75 -2.79
C LEU A 73 -5.71 -3.55 -3.87
N ILE A 74 -5.59 -3.00 -5.09
CA ILE A 74 -4.86 -3.65 -6.19
C ILE A 74 -3.38 -3.81 -5.85
N VAL A 75 -2.75 -2.76 -5.31
CA VAL A 75 -1.33 -2.82 -4.91
C VAL A 75 -1.13 -3.87 -3.83
N ASN A 76 -1.97 -3.89 -2.78
CA ASN A 76 -1.90 -4.92 -1.74
C ASN A 76 -2.11 -6.31 -2.33
N PHE A 77 -3.07 -6.48 -3.23
CA PHE A 77 -3.32 -7.75 -3.89
C PHE A 77 -2.14 -8.22 -4.75
N ILE A 78 -1.47 -7.32 -5.49
CA ILE A 78 -0.25 -7.63 -6.24
C ILE A 78 0.87 -8.01 -5.28
N VAL A 79 1.04 -7.27 -4.19
CA VAL A 79 2.04 -7.57 -3.17
C VAL A 79 1.79 -8.96 -2.58
N ASP A 80 0.56 -9.27 -2.19
CA ASP A 80 0.16 -10.59 -1.68
C ASP A 80 0.39 -11.70 -2.72
N LEU A 81 0.11 -11.44 -4.00
CA LEU A 81 0.35 -12.39 -5.09
C LEU A 81 1.84 -12.63 -5.33
N LEU A 82 2.66 -11.57 -5.36
CA LEU A 82 4.11 -11.67 -5.47
C LEU A 82 4.69 -12.44 -4.28
N TYR A 83 4.17 -12.20 -3.07
CA TYR A 83 4.52 -12.99 -1.90
C TYR A 83 4.12 -14.47 -2.07
N ALA A 84 2.90 -14.76 -2.54
CA ALA A 84 2.46 -16.13 -2.79
C ALA A 84 3.28 -16.85 -3.88
N LEU A 85 3.86 -16.11 -4.83
CA LEU A 85 4.74 -16.64 -5.87
C LEU A 85 6.18 -16.85 -5.39
N ILE A 86 6.68 -15.95 -4.54
CA ILE A 86 8.04 -16.02 -3.96
C ILE A 86 8.11 -17.09 -2.87
N ASP A 87 7.00 -17.38 -2.17
CA ASP A 87 6.91 -18.43 -1.15
C ASP A 87 6.42 -19.77 -1.74
N PRO A 88 7.30 -20.78 -1.97
CA PRO A 88 6.93 -22.03 -2.66
C PRO A 88 6.16 -23.02 -1.76
N ARG A 89 5.72 -22.65 -0.55
CA ARG A 89 5.21 -23.60 0.46
C ARG A 89 3.74 -23.47 0.86
N ILE A 90 2.93 -22.57 0.26
CA ILE A 90 1.46 -22.63 0.39
C ILE A 90 0.89 -23.92 -0.26
N ARG A 91 1.71 -24.62 -1.06
CA ARG A 91 1.31 -25.81 -1.84
C ARG A 91 1.62 -27.18 -1.24
N LEU A 92 2.11 -27.29 -0.01
CA LEU A 92 2.22 -28.61 0.64
C LEU A 92 1.94 -28.53 2.14
N SER A 93 0.67 -28.65 2.48
CA SER A 93 0.19 -29.82 3.23
C SER A 93 -1.24 -30.14 2.87
#